data_AF-K6TR97-F1
#
_entry.id   AF-K6TR97-F1
#
_cell.length_a   1.000
_cell.length_b   1.000
_cell.length_c   1.000
_cell.angle_alpha   90.00
_cell.angle_beta   90.00
_cell.angle_gamma   90.00
#
_symmetry.space_group_name_H-M   'P 1'
#
loop_
_entity.id
_entity.type
_entity.pdbx_description
1 polymer ?
#
loop_
_entity_poly.entity_id
_entity_poly.type
_entity_poly.pdbx_seq_one_letter_code
_entity_poly.pdbx_strand_id
1 'polypeptide(L)'
;MSPLAKEIIDKLNREEDELVLSEVLDFYEYVKQKKQRELQRKWERVEEDDPTEEEKTLYQDYKNKKDEIVTLENVIKELNLNEE
;
A
#
# COMPACT_ATOMS: atom_id res chain seq x y z
N MET A 1 13.52 -6.34 5.29
CA MET A 1 14.51 -7.42 5.03
C MET A 1 14.27 -8.51 6.07
N SER A 2 14.35 -9.80 5.74
CA SER A 2 14.07 -10.86 6.71
C SER A 2 15.21 -10.97 7.75
N PRO A 3 14.94 -11.47 8.97
CA PRO A 3 15.98 -11.71 9.98
C PRO A 3 17.12 -12.61 9.46
N LEU A 4 16.76 -13.66 8.71
CA LEU A 4 17.72 -14.57 8.08
C LEU A 4 18.61 -13.88 7.05
N ALA A 5 18.05 -13.00 6.21
CA ALA A 5 18.81 -12.24 5.22
C ALA A 5 19.87 -11.35 5.89
N LYS A 6 19.50 -10.73 7.01
CA LYS A 6 20.41 -9.91 7.80
C LYS A 6 21.55 -10.73 8.39
N GLU A 7 21.25 -11.92 8.93
CA GLU A 7 22.26 -12.83 9.47
C GLU A 7 23.26 -13.31 8.39
N ILE A 8 22.77 -13.60 7.18
CA ILE A 8 23.61 -14.01 6.05
C ILE A 8 24.56 -12.89 5.65
N ILE A 9 24.05 -11.66 5.50
CA ILE A 9 24.86 -10.48 5.17
C ILE A 9 25.91 -10.22 6.27
N ASP A 10 25.51 -10.29 7.53
CA ASP A 10 26.41 -10.07 8.67
C ASP A 10 27.51 -11.14 8.74
N LYS A 11 27.24 -12.40 8.36
CA LYS A 11 28.26 -13.46 8.29
C LYS A 11 29.22 -13.23 7.13
N LEU A 12 28.71 -13.00 5.93
CA LEU A 12 29.53 -12.77 4.73
C LEU A 12 30.45 -11.54 4.90
N ASN A 13 29.93 -10.48 5.52
CA ASN A 13 30.71 -9.28 5.82
C ASN A 13 31.79 -9.51 6.89
N ARG A 14 31.60 -10.46 7.82
CA ARG A 14 32.63 -10.85 8.81
C ARG A 14 33.67 -11.79 8.24
N GLU A 15 33.29 -12.62 7.27
CA GLU A 15 34.17 -13.56 6.57
C GLU A 15 34.99 -12.88 5.46
N GLU A 16 34.77 -11.58 5.21
CA GLU A 16 35.40 -10.80 4.14
C GLU A 16 35.20 -11.43 2.74
N ASP A 17 34.11 -12.19 2.58
CA ASP A 17 33.73 -12.79 1.29
C ASP A 17 32.96 -11.78 0.44
N GLU A 18 33.70 -10.77 -0.05
CA GLU A 18 33.18 -9.65 -0.81
C GLU A 18 32.45 -10.09 -2.09
N LEU A 19 32.90 -11.19 -2.71
CA LEU A 19 32.34 -11.70 -3.95
C LEU A 19 30.94 -12.27 -3.71
N VAL A 20 30.80 -13.19 -2.75
CA VAL A 20 29.50 -13.77 -2.42
C VAL A 20 28.56 -12.72 -1.81
N LEU A 21 29.08 -11.80 -1.00
CA LEU A 21 28.30 -10.69 -0.46
C LEU A 21 27.69 -9.83 -1.58
N SER A 22 28.46 -9.52 -2.62
CA SER A 22 27.97 -8.75 -3.76
C SER A 22 26.81 -9.46 -4.48
N GLU A 23 26.94 -10.76 -4.74
CA GLU A 23 25.91 -11.56 -5.41
C GLU A 23 24.61 -11.63 -4.57
N VAL A 24 24.74 -11.78 -3.25
CA VAL A 24 23.60 -11.81 -2.33
C VAL A 24 22.86 -10.46 -2.33
N LEU A 25 23.60 -9.35 -2.30
CA LEU A 25 23.00 -8.01 -2.35
C LEU A 25 22.30 -7.75 -3.69
N ASP A 26 22.94 -8.13 -4.80
CA ASP A 26 22.37 -8.01 -6.15
C ASP A 26 21.08 -8.84 -6.29
N PHE A 27 21.06 -10.05 -5.74
CA PHE A 27 19.85 -10.88 -5.72
C PHE A 27 18.71 -10.21 -4.96
N TYR A 28 18.98 -9.64 -3.77
CA TYR A 28 17.95 -8.96 -3.00
C TYR A 28 17.42 -7.70 -3.70
N GLU A 29 18.29 -6.95 -4.37
CA GLU A 29 17.90 -5.80 -5.17
C GLU A 29 17.04 -6.22 -6.38
N TYR A 30 17.41 -7.29 -7.08
CA TYR A 30 16.59 -7.86 -8.14
C TYR A 30 15.19 -8.24 -7.65
N VAL A 31 15.09 -8.92 -6.50
CA VAL A 31 13.79 -9.33 -5.92
C VAL A 31 12.93 -8.11 -5.59
N LYS A 32 13.52 -7.06 -5.04
CA LYS A 32 12.84 -5.80 -4.74
C LYS A 32 12.29 -5.15 -6.03
N GLN A 33 13.11 -5.04 -7.07
CA GLN A 33 12.71 -4.49 -8.35
C GLN A 33 11.65 -5.35 -9.05
N LYS A 34 11.71 -6.68 -8.93
CA LYS A 34 10.70 -7.60 -9.47
C LYS A 34 9.33 -7.33 -8.83
N LYS A 35 9.27 -7.23 -7.50
CA LYS A 35 8.01 -6.91 -6.78
C LYS A 35 7.45 -5.55 -7.18
N GLN A 36 8.30 -4.55 -7.34
CA GLN A 36 7.87 -3.22 -7.77
C GLN A 36 7.28 -3.23 -9.18
N ARG A 37 7.93 -3.93 -10.12
CA ARG A 37 7.40 -4.12 -11.49
C ARG A 37 6.08 -4.89 -11.50
N GLU A 38 5.95 -5.91 -10.66
CA GLU A 38 4.68 -6.65 -10.52
C GLU A 38 3.57 -5.75 -9.98
N LEU A 39 3.87 -4.88 -9.01
CA LEU A 39 2.91 -3.92 -8.47
C LEU A 39 2.50 -2.90 -9.54
N GLN A 40 3.45 -2.32 -10.27
CA GLN A 40 3.18 -1.40 -11.38
C GLN A 40 2.28 -2.04 -12.44
N ARG A 41 2.58 -3.26 -12.87
CA ARG A 41 1.73 -4.00 -13.82
C ARG A 41 0.33 -4.30 -13.27
N LYS A 42 0.18 -4.46 -11.95
CA LYS A 42 -1.16 -4.61 -11.35
C LYS A 42 -1.93 -3.32 -11.50
N TRP A 43 -1.32 -2.17 -11.18
CA TRP A 43 -1.92 -0.85 -11.34
C TRP A 43 -2.24 -0.52 -12.81
N GLU A 44 -1.36 -0.82 -13.75
CA GLU A 44 -1.62 -0.65 -15.20
C GLU A 44 -2.80 -1.48 -15.72
N ARG A 45 -3.20 -2.53 -15.00
CA ARG A 45 -4.33 -3.40 -15.36
C ARG A 45 -5.60 -3.08 -14.58
N VAL A 46 -5.54 -2.15 -13.64
CA VAL A 46 -6.75 -1.61 -13.04
C VAL A 46 -7.36 -0.69 -14.08
N GLU A 47 -8.54 -1.05 -14.57
CA GLU A 47 -9.35 -0.16 -15.41
C GLU A 47 -9.87 0.95 -14.49
N GLU A 48 -9.50 2.19 -14.77
CA GLU A 48 -10.09 3.34 -14.09
C GLU A 48 -11.54 3.47 -14.59
N ASP A 49 -12.49 3.40 -13.68
CA ASP A 49 -13.90 3.65 -14.00
C ASP A 49 -14.23 5.13 -13.85
N ASP A 50 -15.14 5.59 -14.72
CA ASP A 50 -15.78 6.88 -14.53
C ASP A 50 -16.79 6.77 -13.38
N PRO A 51 -17.00 7.84 -12.59
CA PRO A 51 -18.05 7.86 -11.58
C PRO A 51 -19.39 7.50 -12.22
N THR A 52 -20.15 6.65 -11.53
CA THR A 52 -21.50 6.29 -11.94
C THR A 52 -22.43 7.50 -11.86
N GLU A 53 -23.55 7.46 -12.59
CA GLU A 53 -24.56 8.54 -12.51
C GLU A 53 -25.14 8.68 -11.08
N GLU A 54 -25.21 7.58 -10.32
CA GLU A 54 -25.61 7.59 -8.91
C GLU A 54 -24.60 8.33 -8.03
N GLU A 55 -23.29 8.08 -8.22
CA GLU A 55 -22.25 8.81 -7.48
C GLU A 55 -22.19 10.29 -7.86
N LYS A 56 -22.40 10.61 -9.14
CA LYS A 56 -22.49 12.01 -9.61
C LYS A 56 -23.66 12.73 -8.96
N THR A 57 -24.83 12.11 -8.91
CA THR A 57 -26.02 12.70 -8.28
C THR A 57 -25.85 12.87 -6.78
N LEU A 58 -25.31 11.85 -6.08
CA LEU A 58 -24.99 11.94 -4.66
C LEU A 58 -24.03 13.10 -4.35
N TYR A 59 -22.99 13.27 -5.17
CA TYR A 59 -22.04 14.38 -5.02
C TYR A 59 -22.71 15.75 -5.22
N GLN A 60 -23.56 15.89 -6.23
CA GLN A 60 -24.30 17.14 -6.45
C GLN A 60 -25.24 17.44 -5.28
N ASP A 61 -25.93 16.42 -4.77
CA ASP A 61 -26.82 16.56 -3.61
C ASP A 61 -26.04 16.95 -2.35
N TYR A 62 -24.87 16.36 -2.11
CA TYR A 62 -23.97 16.74 -1.01
C TYR A 62 -23.53 18.20 -1.16
N LYS A 63 -23.06 18.60 -2.35
CA LYS A 63 -22.59 19.97 -2.62
C LYS A 63 -23.70 21.02 -2.47
N ASN A 64 -24.93 20.66 -2.81
CA ASN A 64 -26.09 21.56 -2.72
C ASN A 64 -26.67 21.64 -1.31
N LYS A 65 -26.44 20.64 -0.45
CA LYS A 65 -26.77 20.71 0.97
C LYS A 65 -25.74 21.61 1.66
N LYS A 66 -26.22 22.63 2.38
CA LYS A 66 -25.36 23.36 3.33
C LYS A 66 -24.89 22.37 4.37
N ASP A 67 -23.58 22.24 4.55
CA ASP A 67 -22.97 21.32 5.51
C ASP A 67 -23.65 21.44 6.89
N GLU A 68 -24.44 20.43 7.26
CA GLU A 68 -24.72 20.18 8.66
C GLU A 68 -23.42 19.58 9.24
N ILE A 69 -22.80 20.29 10.17
CA ILE A 69 -21.61 19.79 10.86
C ILE A 69 -22.07 18.62 11.74
N VAL A 70 -21.87 17.40 11.26
CA VAL A 70 -22.11 16.18 12.03
C VAL A 70 -20.82 15.80 12.76
N THR A 71 -20.90 15.58 14.07
CA THR A 71 -19.74 15.13 14.84
C THR A 71 -19.39 13.68 14.49
N LEU A 72 -18.09 13.37 14.54
CA LEU A 72 -17.60 12.02 14.28
C LEU A 72 -18.27 10.98 15.21
N GLU A 73 -18.50 11.33 16.47
CA GLU A 73 -19.19 10.48 17.45
C GLU A 73 -20.61 10.09 17.00
N ASN A 74 -21.35 11.03 16.39
CA ASN A 74 -22.68 10.75 15.88
C ASN A 74 -22.63 9.84 14.65
N VAL A 75 -21.67 10.07 13.74
CA VAL A 75 -21.47 9.21 12.57
C VAL A 75 -21.12 7.78 12.98
N ILE A 76 -20.20 7.59 13.93
CA ILE A 76 -19.82 6.27 14.44
C ILE A 76 -21.04 5.54 15.04
N LYS A 77 -21.87 6.27 15.79
CA LYS A 77 -23.09 5.72 16.38
C LYS A 77 -24.14 5.35 15.33
N GLU A 78 -24.37 6.21 14.32
CA GLU A 78 -25.34 5.95 13.24
C GLU A 78 -24.93 4.77 12.35
N LEU A 79 -23.63 4.63 12.07
CA LEU A 79 -23.10 3.54 11.27
C LEU A 79 -22.88 2.24 12.08
N ASN A 80 -23.21 2.23 13.37
CA ASN A 80 -22.96 1.13 14.30
C ASN A 80 -21.49 0.64 14.24
N LEU A 81 -20.55 1.57 14.07
CA LEU A 81 -19.10 1.30 14.05
C LEU A 81 -18.50 1.24 15.46
N ASN A 82 -19.35 1.31 16.49
CA ASN A 82 -18.99 0.93 17.84
C ASN A 82 -18.88 -0.60 17.88
N GLU A 83 -17.76 -1.13 17.41
CA GLU A 83 -17.30 -2.46 17.84
C GLU A 83 -17.05 -2.41 19.36
N GLU A 84 -17.36 -3.51 20.06
CA GLU A 84 -17.22 -3.68 21.51
C GLU A 84 -15.87 -3.25 22.09
#